data_AF-A0A9Q2P403-F1
#
_entry.id   AF-A0A9Q2P403-F1
#
_cell.length_a   1.000
_cell.length_b   1.000
_cell.length_c   1.000
_cell.angle_alpha   90.00
_cell.angle_beta   90.00
_cell.angle_gamma   90.00
#
_symmetry.space_group_name_H-M   'P 1'
#
loop_
_entity.id
_entity.type
_entity.pdbx_description
1 polymer ?
#
loop_
_entity_poly.entity_id
_entity_poly.type
_entity_poly.pdbx_seq_one_letter_code
_entity_poly.pdbx_strand_id
1 'polypeptide(L)'
;MNNAAAAHNEEANMRRYGFGAETGGAHASRTIMVDELKRLFESVQDPFAARDQYQMAIIEQNALGKRSAKTRLLTYRHLSDLYGLDSSLSVFRGLRFFWEREVDGQALLALQCAYARDALLRSSAPFILSTPEGTTISRESMETHIETVFPSRFSAATLKSTAQNLNSSWTKAGHLSGRAVKIRRRADPTPGNAAYAVFLGHLAGLRG
;
A
#
# COMPACT_ATOMS: atom_id res chain seq x y z
N MET A 1 -5.26 29.50 17.65
CA MET A 1 -5.12 28.34 18.56
C MET A 1 -6.05 27.17 18.22
N ASN A 2 -7.21 27.36 17.55
CA ASN A 2 -8.14 26.25 17.22
C ASN A 2 -7.71 25.34 16.05
N ASN A 3 -6.89 25.80 15.11
CA ASN A 3 -6.54 25.02 13.91
C ASN A 3 -5.55 23.89 14.18
N ALA A 4 -4.60 24.09 15.11
CA ALA A 4 -3.60 23.09 15.47
C ALA A 4 -4.19 21.93 16.29
N ALA A 5 -5.16 22.22 17.17
CA ALA A 5 -5.86 21.20 17.95
C ALA A 5 -6.77 20.32 17.07
N ALA A 6 -7.44 20.92 16.07
CA ALA A 6 -8.25 20.20 15.11
C ALA A 6 -7.39 19.26 14.23
N ALA A 7 -6.29 19.77 13.68
CA ALA A 7 -5.35 18.97 12.89
C ALA A 7 -4.73 17.81 13.69
N HIS A 8 -4.38 18.05 14.96
CA HIS A 8 -3.86 17.00 15.84
C HIS A 8 -4.89 15.89 16.11
N ASN A 9 -6.16 16.26 16.31
CA ASN A 9 -7.25 15.30 16.53
C ASN A 9 -7.57 14.49 15.26
N GLU A 10 -7.48 15.13 14.09
CA GLU A 10 -7.63 14.47 12.78
C GLU A 10 -6.52 13.44 12.54
N GLU A 11 -5.26 13.81 12.80
CA GLU A 11 -4.13 12.87 12.70
C GLU A 11 -4.27 11.68 13.67
N ALA A 12 -4.69 11.95 14.92
CA ALA A 12 -4.95 10.91 15.91
C ALA A 12 -6.06 9.94 15.47
N ASN A 13 -7.14 10.47 14.88
CA ASN A 13 -8.23 9.66 14.35
C ASN A 13 -7.80 8.82 13.14
N MET A 14 -7.04 9.40 12.20
CA MET A 14 -6.50 8.67 11.05
C MET A 14 -5.61 7.51 11.51
N ARG A 15 -4.72 7.74 12.48
CA ARG A 15 -3.89 6.67 13.06
C ARG A 15 -4.75 5.58 13.70
N ARG A 16 -5.81 5.94 14.43
CA ARG A 16 -6.76 4.99 15.02
C ARG A 16 -7.48 4.14 13.96
N TYR A 17 -7.79 4.70 12.79
CA TYR A 17 -8.39 3.96 11.69
C TYR A 17 -7.39 3.09 10.92
N GLY A 18 -6.10 3.24 11.18
CA GLY A 18 -5.02 2.44 10.60
C GLY A 18 -4.28 3.11 9.45
N PHE A 19 -4.38 4.42 9.27
CA PHE A 19 -3.51 5.19 8.39
C PHE A 19 -2.09 5.24 8.96
N GLY A 20 -1.10 5.23 8.08
CA GLY A 20 0.31 5.25 8.46
C GLY A 20 0.89 6.67 8.50
N ALA A 21 1.88 6.87 9.38
CA ALA A 21 2.56 8.15 9.59
C ALA A 21 3.39 8.60 8.37
N GLU A 22 3.81 9.86 8.37
CA GLU A 22 4.31 10.57 7.18
C GLU A 22 5.75 10.25 6.76
N THR A 23 6.56 9.66 7.64
CA THR A 23 8.02 9.65 7.44
C THR A 23 8.59 8.28 7.10
N GLY A 24 7.80 7.27 6.72
CA GLY A 24 8.30 5.93 6.38
C GLY A 24 7.39 5.14 5.44
N GLY A 25 7.93 4.12 4.78
CA GLY A 25 7.16 3.25 3.90
C GLY A 25 7.83 1.91 3.64
N ALA A 26 7.04 0.83 3.67
CA ALA A 26 7.47 -0.49 3.24
C ALA A 26 8.03 -0.47 1.81
N HIS A 27 7.62 0.51 1.00
CA HIS A 27 8.10 0.72 -0.37
C HIS A 27 9.59 1.01 -0.52
N ALA A 28 10.28 1.41 0.56
CA ALA A 28 11.74 1.47 0.58
C ALA A 28 12.40 0.08 0.42
N SER A 29 11.65 -0.99 0.67
CA SER A 29 12.17 -2.36 0.70
C SER A 29 11.39 -3.35 -0.16
N ARG A 30 10.09 -3.14 -0.40
CA ARG A 30 9.21 -4.09 -1.09
C ARG A 30 8.18 -3.38 -1.97
N THR A 31 7.63 -4.12 -2.93
CA THR A 31 6.40 -3.70 -3.64
C THR A 31 5.18 -3.85 -2.72
N ILE A 32 3.96 -3.63 -3.23
CA ILE A 32 2.72 -3.97 -2.52
C ILE A 32 2.56 -5.47 -2.18
N MET A 33 3.42 -6.41 -2.58
CA MET A 33 3.33 -7.82 -2.11
C MET A 33 1.94 -8.50 -2.31
N VAL A 34 1.24 -8.17 -3.40
CA VAL A 34 -0.13 -8.66 -3.66
C VAL A 34 -0.24 -10.20 -3.67
N ASP A 35 0.77 -10.91 -4.18
CA ASP A 35 0.75 -12.37 -4.25
C ASP A 35 0.86 -13.01 -2.86
N GLU A 36 1.69 -12.43 -1.98
CA GLU A 36 1.71 -12.82 -0.57
C GLU A 36 0.41 -12.50 0.15
N LEU A 37 -0.21 -11.35 -0.14
CA LEU A 37 -1.48 -10.98 0.46
C LEU A 37 -2.61 -11.96 0.05
N LYS A 38 -2.68 -12.34 -1.24
CA LYS A 38 -3.62 -13.36 -1.73
C LYS A 38 -3.50 -14.67 -0.96
N ARG A 39 -2.28 -15.23 -0.90
CA ARG A 39 -2.00 -16.46 -0.17
C ARG A 39 -2.32 -16.36 1.32
N LEU A 40 -2.06 -15.20 1.93
CA LEU A 40 -2.38 -14.97 3.33
C LEU A 40 -3.89 -15.05 3.58
N PHE A 41 -4.72 -14.42 2.74
CA PHE A 41 -6.17 -14.43 2.91
C PHE A 41 -6.81 -15.76 2.48
N GLU A 42 -6.18 -16.53 1.60
CA GLU A 42 -6.55 -17.94 1.36
C GLU A 42 -6.33 -18.80 2.61
N SER A 43 -5.26 -18.53 3.37
CA SER A 43 -4.93 -19.24 4.61
C SER A 43 -5.72 -18.75 5.84
N VAL A 44 -6.01 -17.45 5.92
CA VAL A 44 -6.75 -16.81 7.02
C VAL A 44 -8.07 -16.30 6.47
N GLN A 45 -9.04 -17.21 6.41
CA GLN A 45 -10.34 -16.96 5.77
C GLN A 45 -11.25 -16.06 6.62
N ASP A 46 -11.13 -16.11 7.95
CA ASP A 46 -11.94 -15.26 8.83
C ASP A 46 -11.59 -13.76 8.62
N PRO A 47 -12.51 -12.94 8.10
CA PRO A 47 -12.26 -11.51 7.88
C PRO A 47 -12.14 -10.72 9.18
N PHE A 48 -12.56 -11.29 10.32
CA PHE A 48 -12.46 -10.68 11.64
C PHE A 48 -11.25 -11.15 12.44
N ALA A 49 -10.42 -12.02 11.86
CA ALA A 49 -9.23 -12.56 12.49
C ALA A 49 -8.38 -11.45 13.13
N ALA A 50 -7.93 -11.70 14.36
CA ALA A 50 -7.05 -10.83 15.10
C ALA A 50 -5.62 -10.89 14.54
N ARG A 51 -4.81 -9.89 14.92
CA ARG A 51 -3.44 -9.71 14.41
C ARG A 51 -2.53 -10.91 14.68
N ASP A 52 -2.68 -11.54 15.85
CA ASP A 52 -1.92 -12.72 16.26
C ASP A 52 -2.20 -13.92 15.34
N GLN A 53 -3.42 -14.07 14.83
CA GLN A 53 -3.75 -15.13 13.87
C GLN A 53 -3.00 -14.94 12.53
N TYR A 54 -2.92 -13.71 12.01
CA TYR A 54 -2.09 -13.43 10.83
C TYR A 54 -0.60 -13.63 11.09
N GLN A 55 -0.12 -13.23 12.27
CA GLN A 55 1.26 -13.45 12.67
C GLN A 55 1.59 -14.95 12.74
N MET A 56 0.73 -15.74 13.39
CA MET A 56 0.87 -17.19 13.50
C MET A 56 0.88 -17.85 12.11
N ALA A 57 -0.05 -17.47 11.23
CA ALA A 57 -0.12 -18.00 9.86
C ALA A 57 1.19 -17.77 9.08
N ILE A 58 1.79 -16.58 9.21
CA ILE A 58 3.01 -16.23 8.47
C ILE A 58 4.26 -16.84 9.11
N ILE A 59 4.41 -16.72 10.44
CA ILE A 59 5.67 -17.03 11.14
C ILE A 59 5.75 -18.50 11.53
N GLU A 60 4.68 -19.06 12.08
CA GLU A 60 4.68 -20.42 12.62
C GLU A 60 4.24 -21.43 11.56
N GLN A 61 3.13 -21.15 10.88
CA GLN A 61 2.54 -22.07 9.90
C GLN A 61 3.16 -21.95 8.50
N ASN A 62 3.97 -20.91 8.28
CA ASN A 62 4.63 -20.64 7.00
C ASN A 62 3.66 -20.63 5.79
N ALA A 63 2.47 -20.05 5.96
CA ALA A 63 1.44 -19.97 4.92
C ALA A 63 1.95 -19.37 3.59
N LEU A 64 3.03 -18.58 3.65
CA LEU A 64 3.64 -17.90 2.50
C LEU A 64 4.83 -18.67 1.87
N GLY A 65 5.13 -19.87 2.35
CA GLY A 65 6.17 -20.75 1.80
C GLY A 65 7.58 -20.14 1.82
N LYS A 66 7.93 -19.34 2.84
CA LYS A 66 9.25 -18.71 2.94
C LYS A 66 10.29 -19.71 3.45
N ARG A 67 11.51 -19.61 2.92
CA ARG A 67 12.60 -20.60 3.11
C ARG A 67 13.17 -20.65 4.52
N SER A 68 13.13 -19.54 5.26
CA SER A 68 13.73 -19.46 6.59
C SER A 68 12.87 -18.66 7.56
N ALA A 69 13.02 -18.93 8.86
CA ALA A 69 12.35 -18.19 9.93
C ALA A 69 12.59 -16.67 9.84
N LYS A 70 13.82 -16.25 9.51
CA LYS A 70 14.16 -14.84 9.28
C LYS A 70 13.33 -14.23 8.14
N THR A 71 13.17 -14.94 7.03
CA THR A 71 12.35 -14.46 5.91
C THR A 71 10.85 -14.45 6.21
N ARG A 72 10.35 -15.36 7.06
CA ARG A 72 8.97 -15.33 7.56
C ARG A 72 8.71 -14.08 8.41
N LEU A 73 9.58 -13.81 9.39
CA LEU A 73 9.50 -12.63 10.24
C LEU A 73 9.58 -11.32 9.45
N LEU A 74 10.50 -11.22 8.50
CA LEU A 74 10.63 -10.03 7.65
C LEU A 74 9.39 -9.83 6.76
N THR A 75 8.84 -10.92 6.21
CA THR A 75 7.61 -10.87 5.39
C THR A 75 6.42 -10.40 6.24
N TYR A 76 6.26 -10.91 7.46
CA TYR A 76 5.22 -10.46 8.39
C TYR A 76 5.31 -8.95 8.67
N ARG A 77 6.52 -8.44 8.94
CA ARG A 77 6.73 -7.00 9.16
C ARG A 77 6.27 -6.18 7.95
N HIS A 78 6.74 -6.53 6.75
CA HIS A 78 6.36 -5.80 5.54
C HIS A 78 4.85 -5.82 5.26
N LEU A 79 4.18 -6.97 5.41
CA LEU A 79 2.74 -7.06 5.24
C LEU A 79 1.98 -6.30 6.34
N SER A 80 2.48 -6.32 7.58
CA SER A 80 1.91 -5.52 8.68
C SER A 80 2.07 -4.02 8.42
N ASP A 81 3.22 -3.59 7.89
CA ASP A 81 3.45 -2.18 7.54
C ASP A 81 2.49 -1.74 6.42
N LEU A 82 2.40 -2.54 5.35
CA LEU A 82 1.55 -2.26 4.19
C LEU A 82 0.05 -2.28 4.50
N TYR A 83 -0.41 -3.21 5.36
CA TYR A 83 -1.83 -3.54 5.48
C TYR A 83 -2.39 -3.48 6.89
N GLY A 84 -1.54 -3.42 7.92
CA GLY A 84 -1.95 -3.44 9.32
C GLY A 84 -2.21 -4.84 9.88
N LEU A 85 -2.83 -5.72 9.08
CA LEU A 85 -3.16 -7.10 9.43
C LEU A 85 -3.89 -7.20 10.79
N ASP A 86 -4.85 -6.29 11.03
CA ASP A 86 -5.53 -6.15 12.32
C ASP A 86 -6.98 -5.70 12.10
N SER A 87 -7.94 -6.54 12.50
CA SER A 87 -9.37 -6.29 12.34
C SER A 87 -9.89 -5.13 13.20
N SER A 88 -9.11 -4.59 14.14
CA SER A 88 -9.44 -3.34 14.84
C SER A 88 -9.30 -2.11 13.94
N LEU A 89 -8.50 -2.20 12.87
CA LEU A 89 -8.23 -1.09 11.95
C LEU A 89 -9.29 -1.01 10.86
N SER A 90 -10.02 0.11 10.79
CA SER A 90 -11.04 0.34 9.76
C SER A 90 -10.51 0.22 8.33
N VAL A 91 -9.29 0.71 8.07
CA VAL A 91 -8.62 0.57 6.77
C VAL A 91 -8.47 -0.91 6.39
N PHE A 92 -7.95 -1.75 7.30
CA PHE A 92 -7.77 -3.18 7.03
C PHE A 92 -9.10 -3.94 6.90
N ARG A 93 -10.09 -3.61 7.73
CA ARG A 93 -11.44 -4.18 7.61
C ARG A 93 -12.07 -3.88 6.26
N GLY A 94 -11.93 -2.65 5.76
CA GLY A 94 -12.40 -2.28 4.43
C GLY A 94 -11.75 -3.13 3.34
N LEU A 95 -10.42 -3.31 3.41
CA LEU A 95 -9.70 -4.22 2.52
C LEU A 95 -10.28 -5.64 2.57
N ARG A 96 -10.41 -6.25 3.76
CA ARG A 96 -10.97 -7.61 3.90
C ARG A 96 -12.40 -7.71 3.40
N PHE A 97 -13.24 -6.70 3.65
CA PHE A 97 -14.63 -6.67 3.20
C PHE A 97 -14.74 -6.75 1.67
N PHE A 98 -13.98 -5.94 0.95
CA PHE A 98 -14.05 -5.91 -0.52
C PHE A 98 -13.24 -7.04 -1.19
N TRP A 99 -12.24 -7.61 -0.52
CA TRP A 99 -11.29 -8.55 -1.13
C TRP A 99 -11.91 -9.76 -1.83
N GLU A 100 -12.89 -10.40 -1.18
CA GLU A 100 -13.57 -11.59 -1.71
C GLU A 100 -14.72 -11.23 -2.65
N ARG A 101 -15.21 -9.99 -2.59
CA ARG A 101 -16.30 -9.48 -3.43
C ARG A 101 -15.81 -9.00 -4.79
N GLU A 102 -14.55 -8.59 -4.87
CA GLU A 102 -13.95 -7.95 -6.06
C GLU A 102 -12.66 -8.66 -6.46
N VAL A 103 -12.77 -9.91 -6.95
CA VAL A 103 -11.60 -10.73 -7.33
C VAL A 103 -10.73 -10.01 -8.37
N ASP A 104 -11.35 -9.40 -9.38
CA ASP A 104 -10.66 -8.62 -10.42
C ASP A 104 -10.04 -7.32 -9.87
N GLY A 105 -10.60 -6.78 -8.78
CA GLY A 105 -10.16 -5.56 -8.13
C GLY A 105 -9.08 -5.72 -7.06
N GLN A 106 -8.67 -6.95 -6.70
CA GLN A 106 -7.80 -7.23 -5.56
C GLN A 106 -6.47 -6.48 -5.59
N ALA A 107 -5.81 -6.39 -6.76
CA ALA A 107 -4.53 -5.70 -6.87
C ALA A 107 -4.66 -4.18 -6.62
N LEU A 108 -5.77 -3.60 -7.06
CA LEU A 108 -6.07 -2.19 -6.82
C LEU A 108 -6.53 -1.95 -5.38
N LEU A 109 -7.30 -2.87 -4.77
CA LEU A 109 -7.63 -2.82 -3.33
C LEU A 109 -6.36 -2.85 -2.46
N ALA A 110 -5.41 -3.73 -2.80
CA ALA A 110 -4.11 -3.81 -2.15
C ALA A 110 -3.34 -2.49 -2.26
N LEU A 111 -3.32 -1.86 -3.44
CA LEU A 111 -2.70 -0.56 -3.64
C LEU A 111 -3.39 0.53 -2.80
N GLN A 112 -4.72 0.57 -2.75
CA GLN A 112 -5.49 1.55 -1.99
C GLN A 112 -5.24 1.44 -0.48
N CYS A 113 -5.18 0.22 0.05
CA CYS A 113 -4.82 0.00 1.45
C CYS A 113 -3.37 0.44 1.75
N ALA A 114 -2.43 0.04 0.89
CA ALA A 114 -1.04 0.46 1.02
C ALA A 114 -0.89 1.98 0.89
N TYR A 115 -1.66 2.63 0.02
CA TYR A 115 -1.68 4.09 -0.12
C TYR A 115 -2.12 4.76 1.19
N ALA A 116 -3.16 4.28 1.85
CA ALA A 116 -3.56 4.81 3.16
C ALA A 116 -2.45 4.69 4.24
N ARG A 117 -1.49 3.76 4.06
CA ARG A 117 -0.50 3.39 5.08
C ARG A 117 0.94 3.79 4.78
N ASP A 118 1.30 4.00 3.53
CA ASP A 118 2.67 4.18 3.10
C ASP A 118 2.86 5.57 2.49
N ALA A 119 3.58 6.45 3.20
CA ALA A 119 3.80 7.82 2.77
C ALA A 119 4.65 7.93 1.49
N LEU A 120 5.57 6.98 1.25
CA LEU A 120 6.34 6.96 0.00
C LEU A 120 5.43 6.65 -1.18
N LEU A 121 4.55 5.65 -1.05
CA LEU A 121 3.56 5.35 -2.07
C LEU A 121 2.64 6.55 -2.31
N ARG A 122 2.09 7.17 -1.24
CA ARG A 122 1.25 8.37 -1.39
C ARG A 122 1.94 9.50 -2.12
N SER A 123 3.19 9.79 -1.76
CA SER A 123 3.96 10.88 -2.36
C SER A 123 4.17 10.70 -3.86
N SER A 124 4.18 9.46 -4.35
CA SER A 124 4.36 9.15 -5.77
C SER A 124 3.08 9.27 -6.60
N ALA A 125 1.90 9.30 -5.96
CA ALA A 125 0.63 9.32 -6.67
C ALA A 125 0.43 10.57 -7.54
N PRO A 126 0.73 11.82 -7.09
CA PRO A 126 0.60 13.00 -7.94
C PRO A 126 1.42 12.88 -9.23
N PHE A 127 2.65 12.33 -9.15
CA PHE A 127 3.51 12.12 -10.32
C PHE A 127 2.90 11.11 -11.30
N ILE A 128 2.45 9.95 -10.80
CA ILE A 128 1.83 8.93 -11.65
C ILE A 128 0.52 9.42 -12.26
N LEU A 129 -0.37 10.03 -11.46
CA LEU A 129 -1.71 10.42 -11.88
C LEU A 129 -1.72 11.62 -12.84
N SER A 130 -0.76 12.54 -12.70
CA SER A 130 -0.61 13.69 -13.63
C SER A 130 0.12 13.34 -14.93
N THR A 131 0.87 12.23 -14.96
CA THR A 131 1.52 11.75 -16.19
C THR A 131 0.45 11.31 -17.22
N PRO A 132 0.49 11.80 -18.47
CA PRO A 132 -0.45 11.40 -19.51
C PRO A 132 -0.35 9.90 -19.86
N GLU A 133 -1.49 9.29 -20.19
CA GLU A 133 -1.53 7.90 -20.66
C GLU A 133 -0.67 7.69 -21.91
N GLY A 134 -0.02 6.52 -22.01
CA GLY A 134 0.92 6.21 -23.08
C GLY A 134 2.34 6.77 -22.87
N THR A 135 2.54 7.65 -21.88
CA THR A 135 3.87 8.20 -21.57
C THR A 135 4.77 7.16 -20.91
N THR A 136 6.04 7.15 -21.30
CA THR A 136 7.07 6.34 -20.63
C THR A 136 7.42 6.94 -19.26
N ILE A 137 7.36 6.13 -18.22
CA ILE A 137 7.85 6.47 -16.88
C ILE A 137 9.17 5.75 -16.67
N SER A 138 10.26 6.52 -16.68
CA SER A 138 11.59 5.99 -16.38
C SER A 138 11.76 5.76 -14.87
N ARG A 139 12.76 4.96 -14.50
CA ARG A 139 13.16 4.83 -13.10
C ARG A 139 13.70 6.17 -12.60
N GLU A 140 14.54 6.81 -13.41
CA GLU A 140 15.24 8.06 -13.14
C GLU A 140 14.27 9.21 -12.87
N SER A 141 13.18 9.31 -13.64
CA SER A 141 12.12 10.31 -13.37
C SER A 141 11.41 10.10 -12.03
N MET A 142 11.23 8.84 -11.62
CA MET A 142 10.68 8.54 -10.29
C MET A 142 11.71 8.86 -9.19
N GLU A 143 13.00 8.65 -9.43
CA GLU A 143 14.07 9.06 -8.50
C GLU A 143 14.11 10.58 -8.32
N THR A 144 14.05 11.35 -9.41
CA THR A 144 13.97 12.81 -9.36
C THR A 144 12.75 13.29 -8.59
N HIS A 145 11.59 12.64 -8.78
CA HIS A 145 10.38 12.95 -8.03
C HIS A 145 10.56 12.68 -6.53
N ILE A 146 11.07 11.51 -6.15
CA ILE A 146 11.31 11.15 -4.74
C ILE A 146 12.31 12.14 -4.10
N GLU A 147 13.40 12.49 -4.78
CA GLU A 147 14.41 13.41 -4.28
C GLU A 147 13.86 14.83 -4.10
N THR A 148 12.92 15.24 -4.96
CA THR A 148 12.22 16.53 -4.82
C THR A 148 11.33 16.55 -3.57
N VAL A 149 10.63 15.44 -3.28
CA VAL A 149 9.73 15.36 -2.12
C VAL A 149 10.50 15.09 -0.82
N PHE A 150 11.59 14.33 -0.87
CA PHE A 150 12.41 13.95 0.28
C PHE A 150 13.90 14.23 0.05
N PRO A 151 14.32 15.51 0.03
CA PRO A 151 15.70 15.88 -0.28
C PRO A 151 16.72 15.22 0.65
N SER A 152 17.78 14.65 0.07
CA SER A 152 18.92 14.02 0.76
C SER A 152 18.55 12.91 1.75
N ARG A 153 17.34 12.33 1.64
CA ARG A 153 16.85 11.33 2.58
C ARG A 153 17.41 9.93 2.32
N PHE A 154 17.67 9.60 1.06
CA PHE A 154 18.06 8.26 0.64
C PHE A 154 19.44 8.24 0.02
N SER A 155 20.22 7.18 0.28
CA SER A 155 21.41 6.91 -0.52
C SER A 155 21.02 6.59 -1.97
N ALA A 156 21.92 6.77 -2.92
CA ALA A 156 21.67 6.48 -4.34
C ALA A 156 21.16 5.03 -4.56
N ALA A 157 21.67 4.07 -3.80
CA ALA A 157 21.23 2.67 -3.87
C ALA A 157 19.79 2.48 -3.38
N THR A 158 19.42 3.12 -2.26
CA THR A 158 18.07 3.04 -1.68
C THR A 158 17.06 3.83 -2.52
N LEU A 159 17.45 4.98 -3.06
CA LEU A 159 16.62 5.77 -3.97
C LEU A 159 16.25 4.94 -5.20
N LYS A 160 17.25 4.28 -5.80
CA LYS A 160 17.08 3.38 -6.93
C LYS A 160 16.11 2.23 -6.65
N SER A 161 16.31 1.49 -5.56
CA SER A 161 15.43 0.37 -5.23
C SER A 161 14.01 0.84 -4.88
N THR A 162 13.87 1.98 -4.22
CA THR A 162 12.56 2.57 -3.88
C THR A 162 11.78 2.95 -5.13
N ALA A 163 12.42 3.63 -6.10
CA ALA A 163 11.80 3.97 -7.38
C ALA A 163 11.34 2.73 -8.14
N GLN A 164 12.15 1.66 -8.15
CA GLN A 164 11.78 0.38 -8.78
C GLN A 164 10.60 -0.30 -8.08
N ASN A 165 10.57 -0.28 -6.74
CA ASN A 165 9.47 -0.83 -5.95
C ASN A 165 8.16 -0.09 -6.22
N LEU A 166 8.19 1.25 -6.21
CA LEU A 166 7.03 2.10 -6.51
C LEU A 166 6.51 1.83 -7.92
N ASN A 167 7.37 1.90 -8.94
CA ASN A 167 6.99 1.62 -10.32
C ASN A 167 6.38 0.21 -10.46
N SER A 168 6.92 -0.78 -9.76
CA SER A 168 6.38 -2.15 -9.77
C SER A 168 5.03 -2.24 -9.07
N SER A 169 4.82 -1.55 -7.95
CA SER A 169 3.54 -1.46 -7.24
C SER A 169 2.46 -0.83 -8.12
N TRP A 170 2.75 0.31 -8.75
CA TRP A 170 1.83 0.96 -9.69
C TRP A 170 1.56 0.09 -10.93
N THR A 171 2.53 -0.73 -11.37
CA THR A 171 2.32 -1.72 -12.44
C THR A 171 1.34 -2.79 -12.02
N LYS A 172 1.52 -3.38 -10.82
CA LYS A 172 0.65 -4.45 -10.30
C LYS A 172 -0.80 -3.99 -10.16
N ALA A 173 -1.02 -2.72 -9.86
CA ALA A 173 -2.34 -2.13 -9.72
C ALA A 173 -2.93 -1.58 -11.03
N GLY A 174 -2.27 -1.77 -12.18
CA GLY A 174 -2.79 -1.38 -13.50
C GLY A 174 -2.55 0.07 -13.90
N HIS A 175 -1.93 0.90 -13.05
CA HIS A 175 -1.62 2.29 -13.39
C HIS A 175 -0.42 2.42 -14.33
N LEU A 176 0.44 1.40 -14.37
CA LEU A 176 1.55 1.25 -15.31
C LEU A 176 1.49 -0.13 -15.96
N SER A 177 2.10 -0.25 -17.14
CA SER A 177 2.33 -1.54 -17.81
C SER A 177 3.78 -1.70 -18.21
N GLY A 178 4.18 -2.93 -18.55
CA GLY A 178 5.54 -3.26 -18.99
C GLY A 178 6.47 -3.68 -17.84
N ARG A 179 7.63 -4.22 -18.20
CA ARG A 179 8.61 -4.77 -17.25
C ARG A 179 9.82 -3.86 -17.08
N ALA A 180 10.65 -3.76 -18.12
CA ALA A 180 11.85 -2.91 -18.12
C ALA A 180 11.48 -1.44 -18.37
N VAL A 181 10.67 -1.21 -19.40
CA VAL A 181 10.07 0.09 -19.71
C VAL A 181 8.68 0.14 -19.11
N LYS A 182 8.39 1.19 -18.33
CA LYS A 182 7.06 1.40 -17.75
C LYS A 182 6.30 2.42 -18.59
N ILE A 183 5.06 2.10 -18.91
CA ILE A 183 4.19 2.97 -19.70
C ILE A 183 2.95 3.26 -18.86
N ARG A 184 2.57 4.55 -18.77
CA ARG A 184 1.37 5.00 -18.09
C ARG A 184 0.11 4.40 -18.73
N ARG A 185 -0.75 3.78 -17.91
CA ARG A 185 -2.02 3.17 -18.35
C ARG A 185 -3.13 3.47 -17.37
N ARG A 186 -4.33 3.79 -17.82
CA ARG A 186 -5.48 3.85 -16.89
C ARG A 186 -5.69 2.50 -16.21
N ALA A 187 -5.77 2.51 -14.88
CA ALA A 187 -6.24 1.34 -14.14
C ALA A 187 -7.73 1.11 -14.45
N ASP A 188 -8.17 -0.13 -14.37
CA ASP A 188 -9.56 -0.54 -14.61
C ASP A 188 -10.21 -0.88 -13.26
N PRO A 189 -10.86 0.10 -12.58
CA PRO A 189 -11.42 -0.11 -11.25
C PRO A 189 -12.76 -0.83 -11.27
N THR A 190 -12.95 -1.75 -10.32
CA THR A 190 -14.27 -2.33 -10.03
C THR A 190 -15.13 -1.35 -9.19
N PRO A 191 -16.47 -1.57 -9.10
CA PRO A 191 -17.33 -0.83 -8.17
C PRO A 191 -16.83 -0.87 -6.72
N GLY A 192 -16.36 -2.02 -6.23
CA GLY A 192 -15.80 -2.10 -4.88
C GLY A 192 -14.46 -1.38 -4.71
N ASN A 193 -13.64 -1.23 -5.75
CA ASN A 193 -12.48 -0.32 -5.69
C ASN A 193 -12.93 1.13 -5.49
N ALA A 194 -13.97 1.58 -6.21
CA ALA A 194 -14.50 2.94 -6.06
C ALA A 194 -15.11 3.13 -4.66
N ALA A 195 -15.91 2.17 -4.19
CA ALA A 195 -16.51 2.20 -2.86
C ALA A 195 -15.45 2.22 -1.75
N TYR A 196 -14.37 1.43 -1.90
CA TYR A 196 -13.27 1.43 -0.94
C TYR A 196 -12.51 2.76 -0.95
N ALA A 197 -12.29 3.38 -2.11
CA ALA A 197 -11.67 4.72 -2.19
C ALA A 197 -12.52 5.78 -1.47
N VAL A 198 -13.85 5.77 -1.68
CA VAL A 198 -14.77 6.68 -0.98
C VAL A 198 -14.75 6.44 0.53
N PHE A 199 -14.76 5.18 0.95
CA PHE A 199 -14.65 4.81 2.37
C PHE A 199 -13.34 5.32 2.99
N LEU A 200 -12.20 5.13 2.31
CA LEU A 200 -10.92 5.67 2.77
C LEU A 200 -10.93 7.20 2.85
N GLY A 201 -11.52 7.88 1.86
CA GLY A 201 -11.70 9.34 1.89
C GLY A 201 -12.52 9.80 3.10
N HIS A 202 -13.63 9.12 3.38
CA HIS A 202 -14.47 9.39 4.54
C HIS A 202 -13.71 9.21 5.87
N LEU A 203 -12.94 8.12 6.01
CA LEU A 203 -12.10 7.90 7.19
C LEU A 203 -10.99 8.96 7.34
N ALA A 204 -10.54 9.54 6.23
CA ALA A 204 -9.57 10.63 6.19
C ALA A 204 -10.21 12.02 6.37
N GLY A 205 -11.47 12.10 6.77
CA GLY A 205 -12.15 13.37 7.06
C GLY A 205 -12.78 14.05 5.84
N LEU A 206 -12.59 13.54 4.63
CA LEU A 206 -13.23 14.08 3.44
C LEU A 206 -14.74 13.87 3.51
N ARG A 207 -15.48 14.94 3.21
CA ARG A 207 -16.94 14.91 3.08
C ARG A 207 -17.33 15.30 1.66
N GLY A 208 -18.39 14.67 1.15
CA GLY A 208 -18.99 14.99 -0.15
C GLY A 208 -19.89 16.21 -0.08
#